data_AF-F3UF17-F1
#
_entry.id   AF-F3UF17-F1
#
_cell.length_a   1.000
_cell.length_b   1.000
_cell.length_c   1.000
_cell.angle_alpha   90.00
_cell.angle_beta   90.00
_cell.angle_gamma   90.00
#
_symmetry.space_group_name_H-M   'P 1'
#
loop_
_entity.id
_entity.type
_entity.pdbx_description
1 polymer ?
#
loop_
_entity_poly.entity_id
_entity_poly.type
_entity_poly.pdbx_seq_one_letter_code
_entity_poly.pdbx_strand_id
1 'polypeptide(L)'
;MSRKIRFISLLTLLICFLMGCSLFQKNGGGPGEQGSQFSESVRKLREKYSKNTPYDVQEKVIQIKENEPITFPTEVQKPNDFETLPHEGQTELISSFEIYGDSNLRAILGGDFKMNDKRQIVIEPAYHFSATRVEANGEHTEYGLAKQGESWGVFDTLYLLQRDDERTGKKLKKPKLWIVKIDKKGRDKLALKTKSSLLGDGRLQLEWTEVPGADSYSIIKREYVTMPGSDTKTGLYNYKEVDRVTSTVYRTDLPTHYDSRNGGRSGDDPILARQRLLQAYDQDYSNRKVEKKPYELLVVPLKDKEALGTISNPISSDSFAKLMPNQIDFRSFSDQVSALRQKGNIPEEAPLQMMDGQIQNFPIVYEKIEKEGRDVRCLVSIKGMPTVKTDFFIEQASVEEVQPVVDRHNEKVNKEESKSGVSEKYISVEQADLDLKGKTVVHDVSDIEERVAARSAAQEYFAKALLSDAEYVDYSEFPELSEGDVSELLHDVLEQNPVIQQGVVPAIDAKQHVVSFKYDADETAKYKKARKKLKRLSKISSKTR
;
A
#
# COMPACT_ATOMS: atom_id res chain seq x y z
N MET A 1 -67.31 -37.97 -43.43
CA MET A 1 -67.95 -37.15 -42.38
C MET A 1 -66.89 -36.25 -41.75
N SER A 2 -67.13 -34.94 -41.76
CA SER A 2 -66.65 -33.84 -40.88
C SER A 2 -65.16 -33.80 -40.46
N ARG A 3 -64.27 -32.88 -40.89
CA ARG A 3 -64.22 -31.38 -41.03
C ARG A 3 -63.42 -30.68 -39.89
N LYS A 4 -62.56 -29.73 -40.35
CA LYS A 4 -61.84 -28.59 -39.70
C LYS A 4 -60.39 -28.93 -39.28
N ILE A 5 -59.30 -28.50 -39.93
CA ILE A 5 -58.81 -27.20 -40.48
C ILE A 5 -58.70 -26.08 -39.42
N ARG A 6 -57.46 -25.71 -39.00
CA ARG A 6 -56.77 -24.45 -39.39
C ARG A 6 -55.39 -24.25 -38.71
N PHE A 7 -54.44 -23.88 -39.58
CA PHE A 7 -53.18 -23.15 -39.38
C PHE A 7 -53.36 -21.78 -38.69
N ILE A 8 -52.30 -21.28 -38.02
CA ILE A 8 -51.73 -19.90 -37.97
C ILE A 8 -50.44 -20.01 -37.10
N SER A 9 -49.23 -19.99 -37.67
CA SER A 9 -48.35 -18.84 -38.00
C SER A 9 -47.66 -18.14 -36.82
N LEU A 10 -46.31 -18.10 -36.90
CA LEU A 10 -45.32 -17.08 -36.49
C LEU A 10 -45.65 -16.16 -35.29
N LEU A 11 -44.73 -16.04 -34.31
CA LEU A 11 -43.80 -14.90 -34.17
C LEU A 11 -43.02 -14.94 -32.82
N THR A 12 -41.69 -14.84 -32.91
CA THR A 12 -40.75 -14.12 -32.02
C THR A 12 -40.39 -14.55 -30.58
N LEU A 13 -39.06 -14.44 -30.37
CA LEU A 13 -38.30 -13.92 -29.22
C LEU A 13 -37.74 -14.89 -28.15
N LEU A 14 -36.45 -15.21 -28.32
CA LEU A 14 -35.35 -14.78 -27.46
C LEU A 14 -35.64 -14.71 -25.93
N ILE A 15 -35.25 -15.73 -25.16
CA ILE A 15 -34.78 -15.55 -23.77
C ILE A 15 -33.55 -16.44 -23.52
N CYS A 16 -32.56 -15.76 -22.95
CA CYS A 16 -31.17 -16.09 -22.76
C CYS A 16 -30.86 -17.16 -21.70
N PHE A 17 -29.66 -17.73 -21.86
CA PHE A 17 -28.66 -17.99 -20.81
C PHE A 17 -29.09 -17.70 -19.36
N LEU A 18 -29.44 -18.74 -18.62
CA LEU A 18 -29.33 -18.82 -17.16
C LEU A 18 -29.02 -20.28 -16.79
N MET A 19 -27.74 -20.67 -16.87
CA MET A 19 -27.21 -21.78 -16.07
C MET A 19 -26.00 -21.26 -15.31
N GLY A 20 -26.27 -20.90 -14.06
CA GLY A 20 -25.32 -20.42 -13.07
C GLY A 20 -26.00 -20.44 -11.71
N CYS A 21 -26.57 -21.59 -11.32
CA CYS A 21 -27.06 -21.82 -9.96
C CYS A 21 -25.98 -22.54 -9.16
N SER A 22 -25.24 -21.74 -8.39
CA SER A 22 -24.95 -21.95 -6.97
C SER A 22 -25.12 -23.37 -6.41
N LEU A 23 -24.00 -24.08 -6.27
CA LEU A 23 -23.83 -25.14 -5.28
C LEU A 23 -23.20 -24.52 -4.02
N PHE A 24 -24.02 -23.86 -3.20
CA PHE A 24 -23.75 -23.67 -1.78
C PHE A 24 -24.99 -24.18 -1.02
N GLN A 25 -24.96 -25.47 -0.71
CA GLN A 25 -25.98 -26.10 0.09
C GLN A 25 -25.63 -25.91 1.58
N LYS A 26 -26.37 -24.98 2.19
CA LYS A 26 -26.96 -25.04 3.55
C LYS A 26 -26.18 -25.78 4.63
N ASN A 27 -25.80 -25.04 5.67
CA ASN A 27 -26.24 -25.34 7.04
C ASN A 27 -26.32 -24.06 7.88
N GLY A 28 -27.54 -23.65 8.24
CA GLY A 28 -27.87 -22.79 9.38
C GLY A 28 -28.04 -21.28 9.14
N GLY A 29 -29.29 -20.83 8.92
CA GLY A 29 -29.71 -19.41 8.90
C GLY A 29 -30.24 -18.98 7.53
N GLY A 30 -31.55 -18.73 7.41
CA GLY A 30 -32.19 -18.40 6.12
C GLY A 30 -31.82 -17.01 5.58
N PRO A 31 -31.87 -16.80 4.25
CA PRO A 31 -31.72 -15.48 3.64
C PRO A 31 -33.09 -14.76 3.70
N GLY A 32 -33.28 -13.92 4.70
CA GLY A 32 -34.48 -13.09 4.84
C GLY A 32 -34.12 -11.77 5.47
N GLU A 33 -34.41 -10.68 4.77
CA GLU A 33 -34.31 -9.25 5.18
C GLU A 33 -32.91 -8.64 5.38
N GLN A 34 -31.94 -9.30 6.00
CA GLN A 34 -30.63 -8.67 6.27
C GLN A 34 -29.75 -8.49 5.02
N GLY A 35 -29.76 -9.46 4.09
CA GLY A 35 -28.99 -9.37 2.85
C GLY A 35 -29.47 -8.30 1.86
N SER A 36 -30.75 -7.88 1.93
CA SER A 36 -31.28 -6.84 1.03
C SER A 36 -31.10 -5.42 1.54
N GLN A 37 -30.90 -5.23 2.86
CA GLN A 37 -30.66 -3.91 3.45
C GLN A 37 -29.19 -3.49 3.34
N PHE A 38 -28.26 -4.44 3.48
CA PHE A 38 -26.82 -4.22 3.27
C PHE A 38 -26.52 -3.65 1.88
N SER A 39 -27.03 -4.30 0.82
CA SER A 39 -26.84 -3.83 -0.56
C SER A 39 -27.45 -2.44 -0.78
N GLU A 40 -28.55 -2.12 -0.10
CA GLU A 40 -29.27 -0.86 -0.28
C GLU A 40 -28.52 0.35 0.32
N SER A 41 -27.86 0.18 1.47
CA SER A 41 -27.07 1.27 2.06
C SER A 41 -25.78 1.53 1.29
N VAL A 42 -25.09 0.47 0.84
CA VAL A 42 -23.90 0.59 -0.01
C VAL A 42 -24.28 1.20 -1.36
N ARG A 43 -25.41 0.78 -1.96
CA ARG A 43 -25.94 1.40 -3.19
C ARG A 43 -26.17 2.89 -3.02
N LYS A 44 -26.81 3.33 -1.93
CA LYS A 44 -27.02 4.76 -1.63
C LYS A 44 -25.72 5.52 -1.47
N LEU A 45 -24.71 4.93 -0.81
CA LEU A 45 -23.38 5.54 -0.70
C LEU A 45 -22.73 5.65 -2.08
N ARG A 46 -22.75 4.59 -2.90
CA ARG A 46 -22.23 4.63 -4.27
C ARG A 46 -22.93 5.70 -5.12
N GLU A 47 -24.26 5.80 -5.05
CA GLU A 47 -25.02 6.87 -5.71
C GLU A 47 -24.61 8.26 -5.23
N LYS A 48 -24.47 8.45 -3.91
CA LYS A 48 -24.02 9.71 -3.31
C LYS A 48 -22.66 10.15 -3.85
N TYR A 49 -21.71 9.22 -3.99
CA TYR A 49 -20.35 9.51 -4.47
C TYR A 49 -20.19 9.42 -5.99
N SER A 50 -21.16 8.85 -6.70
CA SER A 50 -21.10 8.59 -8.16
C SER A 50 -20.79 9.83 -9.00
N LYS A 51 -21.23 11.02 -8.57
CA LYS A 51 -20.98 12.27 -9.30
C LYS A 51 -19.53 12.73 -9.25
N ASN A 52 -18.79 12.31 -8.22
CA ASN A 52 -17.43 12.76 -7.97
C ASN A 52 -16.39 11.70 -8.36
N THR A 53 -16.80 10.44 -8.53
CA THR A 53 -15.95 9.37 -9.06
C THR A 53 -15.79 9.51 -10.57
N PRO A 54 -14.57 9.34 -11.13
CA PRO A 54 -14.34 9.47 -12.57
C PRO A 54 -14.83 8.28 -13.40
N TYR A 55 -15.29 7.20 -12.77
CA TYR A 55 -15.74 5.95 -13.41
C TYR A 55 -16.92 5.32 -12.64
N ASP A 56 -17.59 4.36 -13.29
CA ASP A 56 -18.65 3.53 -12.72
C ASP A 56 -18.12 2.11 -12.46
N VAL A 57 -17.96 1.75 -11.18
CA VAL A 57 -17.58 0.38 -10.77
C VAL A 57 -18.73 -0.56 -11.12
N GLN A 58 -18.44 -1.61 -11.89
CA GLN A 58 -19.42 -2.60 -12.28
C GLN A 58 -19.60 -3.63 -11.17
N GLU A 59 -20.84 -3.92 -10.80
CA GLU A 59 -21.17 -4.94 -9.77
C GLU A 59 -20.73 -6.35 -10.22
N LYS A 60 -20.75 -6.62 -11.52
CA LYS A 60 -20.34 -7.90 -12.08
C LYS A 60 -18.82 -8.03 -12.07
N VAL A 61 -18.33 -8.99 -11.28
CA VAL A 61 -16.94 -9.43 -11.28
C VAL A 61 -16.70 -10.42 -12.42
N ILE A 62 -15.61 -10.23 -13.17
CA ILE A 62 -15.13 -11.16 -14.18
C ILE A 62 -14.19 -12.14 -13.49
N GLN A 63 -14.38 -13.43 -13.75
CA GLN A 63 -13.53 -14.50 -13.22
C GLN A 63 -12.83 -15.15 -14.40
N ILE A 64 -11.50 -15.19 -14.37
CA ILE A 64 -10.67 -15.86 -15.38
C ILE A 64 -9.64 -16.74 -14.69
N LYS A 65 -9.17 -17.80 -15.36
CA LYS A 65 -8.01 -18.53 -14.89
C LYS A 65 -6.75 -17.69 -15.04
N GLU A 66 -5.70 -18.16 -14.40
CA GLU A 66 -4.35 -17.66 -14.62
C GLU A 66 -4.02 -17.50 -16.12
N ASN A 67 -3.73 -16.27 -16.53
CA ASN A 67 -3.32 -15.89 -17.89
C ASN A 67 -4.34 -16.19 -18.99
N GLU A 68 -5.58 -16.55 -18.63
CA GLU A 68 -6.67 -16.72 -19.58
C GLU A 68 -7.13 -15.36 -20.09
N PRO A 69 -7.18 -15.12 -21.42
CA PRO A 69 -7.56 -13.83 -22.00
C PRO A 69 -8.91 -13.30 -21.50
N ILE A 70 -9.01 -11.98 -21.33
CA ILE A 70 -10.28 -11.33 -21.03
C ILE A 70 -11.01 -11.11 -22.35
N THR A 71 -12.26 -11.56 -22.44
CA THR A 71 -13.05 -11.46 -23.67
C THR A 71 -14.34 -10.66 -23.48
N PHE A 72 -14.60 -9.70 -24.36
CA PHE A 72 -15.85 -8.95 -24.42
C PHE A 72 -16.52 -9.09 -25.79
N PRO A 73 -17.84 -9.41 -25.84
CA PRO A 73 -18.57 -9.31 -27.10
C PRO A 73 -18.61 -7.84 -27.55
N THR A 74 -18.47 -7.62 -28.85
CA THR A 74 -18.58 -6.29 -29.45
C THR A 74 -19.41 -6.33 -30.72
N GLU A 75 -20.14 -5.24 -31.00
CA GLU A 75 -20.84 -5.05 -32.27
C GLU A 75 -19.99 -4.24 -33.28
N VAL A 76 -18.84 -3.73 -32.82
CA VAL A 76 -17.89 -2.96 -33.60
C VAL A 76 -17.17 -3.88 -34.59
N GLN A 77 -16.97 -3.40 -35.83
CA GLN A 77 -16.48 -4.24 -36.93
C GLN A 77 -14.97 -4.27 -37.07
N LYS A 78 -14.28 -3.22 -36.64
CA LYS A 78 -12.80 -3.11 -36.67
C LYS A 78 -12.30 -2.44 -35.38
N PRO A 79 -11.11 -2.80 -34.87
CA PRO A 79 -10.52 -2.11 -33.70
C PRO A 79 -10.45 -0.59 -33.88
N ASN A 80 -10.17 -0.12 -35.10
CA ASN A 80 -10.09 1.32 -35.41
C ASN A 80 -11.44 2.05 -35.43
N ASP A 81 -12.57 1.34 -35.29
CA ASP A 81 -13.89 1.97 -35.19
C ASP A 81 -14.19 2.42 -33.74
N PHE A 82 -13.32 2.07 -32.79
CA PHE A 82 -13.35 2.62 -31.44
C PHE A 82 -12.69 4.00 -31.40
N GLU A 83 -13.33 4.95 -30.73
CA GLU A 83 -12.93 6.35 -30.67
C GLU A 83 -11.60 6.58 -29.94
N THR A 84 -11.24 5.69 -29.00
CA THR A 84 -10.02 5.79 -28.19
C THR A 84 -9.05 4.62 -28.37
N LEU A 85 -9.28 3.67 -29.29
CA LEU A 85 -8.26 2.67 -29.62
C LEU A 85 -7.21 3.30 -30.56
N PRO A 86 -5.91 3.19 -30.25
CA PRO A 86 -4.87 3.77 -31.08
C PRO A 86 -4.89 3.20 -32.50
N HIS A 87 -4.56 4.06 -33.47
CA HIS A 87 -4.45 3.67 -34.87
C HIS A 87 -3.26 2.73 -35.12
N GLU A 88 -3.34 1.95 -36.19
CA GLU A 88 -2.24 1.08 -36.64
C GLU A 88 -0.96 1.93 -36.85
N GLY A 89 0.10 1.62 -36.08
CA GLY A 89 1.35 2.37 -36.07
C GLY A 89 1.51 3.42 -34.94
N GLN A 90 0.53 3.56 -34.04
CA GLN A 90 0.63 4.39 -32.83
C GLN A 90 0.75 3.52 -31.56
N THR A 91 1.77 3.78 -30.74
CA THR A 91 1.91 3.21 -29.40
C THR A 91 1.34 4.18 -28.38
N GLU A 92 0.06 4.07 -28.04
CA GLU A 92 -0.50 4.74 -26.87
C GLU A 92 -0.82 3.71 -25.78
N LEU A 93 -0.37 3.97 -24.56
CA LEU A 93 -0.67 3.16 -23.36
C LEU A 93 -2.13 3.35 -22.88
N ILE A 94 -2.81 4.36 -23.41
CA ILE A 94 -4.21 4.71 -23.14
C ILE A 94 -5.02 4.20 -24.33
N SER A 95 -6.02 3.34 -24.08
CA SER A 95 -6.89 2.81 -25.13
C SER A 95 -8.35 2.74 -24.67
N SER A 96 -9.24 2.25 -25.53
CA SER A 96 -10.62 1.91 -25.16
C SER A 96 -10.70 0.99 -23.94
N PHE A 97 -9.63 0.23 -23.66
CA PHE A 97 -9.49 -0.68 -22.54
C PHE A 97 -8.12 -0.50 -21.88
N GLU A 98 -8.10 -0.18 -20.59
CA GLU A 98 -6.87 -0.04 -19.80
C GLU A 98 -6.88 -1.04 -18.67
N ILE A 99 -5.79 -1.78 -18.48
CA ILE A 99 -5.66 -2.76 -17.41
C ILE A 99 -4.76 -2.16 -16.33
N TYR A 100 -5.13 -2.32 -15.08
CA TYR A 100 -4.37 -1.88 -13.92
C TYR A 100 -4.17 -3.05 -12.95
N GLY A 101 -3.02 -3.07 -12.29
CA GLY A 101 -2.71 -4.03 -11.21
C GLY A 101 -3.10 -3.52 -9.82
N ASP A 102 -3.68 -2.32 -9.74
CA ASP A 102 -4.03 -1.62 -8.50
C ASP A 102 -5.41 -0.97 -8.59
N SER A 103 -6.13 -0.90 -7.48
CA SER A 103 -7.50 -0.34 -7.42
C SER A 103 -7.54 1.18 -7.61
N ASN A 104 -6.41 1.83 -7.32
CA ASN A 104 -6.25 3.27 -7.46
C ASN A 104 -6.07 3.71 -8.93
N LEU A 105 -6.01 2.74 -9.86
CA LEU A 105 -5.80 2.93 -11.29
C LEU A 105 -4.58 3.82 -11.58
N ARG A 106 -3.50 3.62 -10.82
CA ARG A 106 -2.30 4.45 -10.94
C ARG A 106 -1.45 4.00 -12.12
N ALA A 107 -1.07 2.72 -12.17
CA ALA A 107 -0.15 2.23 -13.19
C ALA A 107 -0.82 1.28 -14.18
N ILE A 108 -0.73 1.65 -15.46
CA ILE A 108 -1.25 0.81 -16.54
C ILE A 108 -0.35 -0.41 -16.71
N LEU A 109 -0.99 -1.57 -16.85
CA LEU A 109 -0.39 -2.81 -17.31
C LEU A 109 -0.62 -2.94 -18.82
N GLY A 110 0.42 -3.37 -19.54
CA GLY A 110 0.30 -3.65 -20.97
C GLY A 110 -0.56 -4.89 -21.24
N GLY A 111 -1.35 -4.83 -22.32
CA GLY A 111 -2.15 -5.93 -22.84
C GLY A 111 -2.14 -5.94 -24.36
N ASP A 112 -2.22 -7.13 -24.94
CA ASP A 112 -2.28 -7.32 -26.38
C ASP A 112 -3.75 -7.39 -26.79
N PHE A 113 -4.15 -6.54 -27.71
CA PHE A 113 -5.53 -6.42 -28.15
C PHE A 113 -5.70 -7.06 -29.50
N LYS A 114 -6.65 -7.98 -29.60
CA LYS A 114 -7.09 -8.52 -30.89
C LYS A 114 -8.61 -8.65 -30.91
N MET A 115 -9.17 -8.57 -32.11
CA MET A 115 -10.54 -8.98 -32.33
C MET A 115 -10.55 -10.37 -32.94
N ASN A 116 -11.36 -11.28 -32.37
CA ASN A 116 -11.49 -12.63 -32.89
C ASN A 116 -12.64 -12.74 -33.91
N ASP A 117 -12.69 -13.87 -34.63
CA ASP A 117 -13.71 -14.16 -35.64
C ASP A 117 -15.15 -14.19 -35.09
N LYS A 118 -15.30 -14.27 -33.76
CA LYS A 118 -16.59 -14.28 -33.06
C LYS A 118 -17.07 -12.87 -32.68
N ARG A 119 -16.43 -11.81 -33.19
CA ARG A 119 -16.68 -10.41 -32.82
C ARG A 119 -16.53 -10.19 -31.32
N GLN A 120 -15.41 -10.64 -30.79
CA GLN A 120 -15.04 -10.38 -29.41
C GLN A 120 -13.70 -9.66 -29.38
N ILE A 121 -13.62 -8.66 -28.52
CA ILE A 121 -12.36 -8.07 -28.10
C ILE A 121 -11.72 -9.08 -27.15
N VAL A 122 -10.52 -9.50 -27.50
CA VAL A 122 -9.69 -10.40 -26.71
C VAL A 122 -8.49 -9.59 -26.26
N ILE A 123 -8.34 -9.50 -24.94
CA ILE A 123 -7.22 -8.84 -24.30
C ILE A 123 -6.34 -9.96 -23.75
N GLU A 124 -5.06 -9.98 -24.09
CA GLU A 124 -4.09 -10.98 -23.64
C GLU A 124 -2.98 -10.34 -22.80
N PRO A 125 -2.35 -11.08 -21.88
CA PRO A 125 -1.18 -10.58 -21.16
C PRO A 125 -0.02 -10.33 -22.13
N ALA A 126 0.36 -9.06 -22.31
CA ALA A 126 1.45 -8.67 -23.22
C ALA A 126 2.73 -8.24 -22.51
N TYR A 127 2.57 -7.62 -21.33
CA TYR A 127 3.67 -6.95 -20.66
C TYR A 127 4.66 -7.94 -20.06
N HIS A 128 5.95 -7.73 -20.36
CA HIS A 128 7.03 -8.36 -19.63
C HIS A 128 7.13 -7.71 -18.25
N PHE A 129 6.64 -8.40 -17.23
CA PHE A 129 6.80 -7.99 -15.84
C PHE A 129 8.25 -8.29 -15.43
N SER A 130 9.14 -7.29 -15.45
CA SER A 130 10.57 -7.42 -15.10
C SER A 130 10.95 -6.59 -13.89
N ALA A 131 12.09 -6.95 -13.29
CA ALA A 131 12.82 -6.09 -12.37
C ALA A 131 14.26 -5.87 -12.86
N THR A 132 14.81 -4.71 -12.50
CA THR A 132 16.24 -4.42 -12.65
C THR A 132 16.98 -4.72 -11.36
N ARG A 133 18.13 -5.37 -11.45
CA ARG A 133 19.09 -5.57 -10.36
C ARG A 133 20.37 -4.80 -10.68
N VAL A 134 20.92 -4.11 -9.69
CA VAL A 134 22.25 -3.49 -9.78
C VAL A 134 23.25 -4.46 -9.20
N GLU A 135 24.19 -4.92 -10.02
CA GLU A 135 25.25 -5.83 -9.61
C GLU A 135 26.39 -5.10 -8.89
N ALA A 136 27.24 -5.84 -8.17
CA ALA A 136 28.35 -5.27 -7.40
C ALA A 136 29.38 -4.50 -8.25
N ASN A 137 29.45 -4.78 -9.55
CA ASN A 137 30.29 -4.05 -10.51
C ASN A 137 29.60 -2.80 -11.10
N GLY A 138 28.38 -2.48 -10.67
CA GLY A 138 27.57 -1.37 -11.18
C GLY A 138 26.80 -1.67 -12.47
N GLU A 139 26.89 -2.89 -13.01
CA GLU A 139 26.09 -3.29 -14.17
C GLU A 139 24.63 -3.49 -13.76
N HIS A 140 23.73 -3.24 -14.72
CA HIS A 140 22.30 -3.43 -14.54
C HIS A 140 21.86 -4.70 -15.27
N THR A 141 21.28 -5.63 -14.52
CA THR A 141 20.70 -6.86 -15.07
C THR A 141 19.19 -6.77 -15.00
N GLU A 142 18.50 -6.97 -16.11
CA GLU A 142 17.04 -7.09 -16.15
C GLU A 142 16.65 -8.57 -16.18
N TYR A 143 15.63 -8.94 -15.40
CA TYR A 143 15.09 -10.30 -15.41
C TYR A 143 13.56 -10.31 -15.23
N GLY A 144 12.91 -11.33 -15.77
CA GLY A 144 11.46 -11.51 -15.68
C GLY A 144 11.00 -11.95 -14.30
N LEU A 145 10.07 -11.19 -13.73
CA LEU A 145 9.25 -11.55 -12.58
C LEU A 145 8.00 -12.36 -13.00
N ALA A 146 7.70 -12.42 -14.30
CA ALA A 146 6.79 -13.39 -14.92
C ALA A 146 7.29 -13.76 -16.32
N LYS A 147 6.89 -14.92 -16.83
CA LYS A 147 7.16 -15.28 -18.23
C LYS A 147 6.31 -14.42 -19.16
N GLN A 148 6.77 -14.27 -20.40
CA GLN A 148 5.97 -13.60 -21.43
C GLN A 148 4.64 -14.33 -21.62
N GLY A 149 3.54 -13.58 -21.63
CA GLY A 149 2.19 -14.15 -21.66
C GLY A 149 1.69 -14.67 -20.31
N GLU A 150 2.46 -14.52 -19.22
CA GLU A 150 2.09 -15.00 -17.88
C GLU A 150 1.94 -13.89 -16.82
N SER A 151 1.93 -12.63 -17.24
CA SER A 151 1.97 -11.48 -16.31
C SER A 151 0.69 -11.28 -15.48
N TRP A 152 -0.44 -11.82 -15.90
CA TRP A 152 -1.68 -11.74 -15.12
C TRP A 152 -1.65 -12.64 -13.89
N GLY A 153 -1.01 -13.81 -14.00
CA GLY A 153 -0.91 -14.79 -12.92
C GLY A 153 -0.19 -14.29 -11.68
N VAL A 154 0.57 -13.19 -11.83
CA VAL A 154 1.18 -12.45 -10.73
C VAL A 154 0.12 -11.85 -9.80
N PHE A 155 -0.96 -11.30 -10.36
CA PHE A 155 -1.99 -10.57 -9.61
C PHE A 155 -3.15 -11.48 -9.20
N ASP A 156 -3.77 -11.19 -8.06
CA ASP A 156 -5.04 -11.84 -7.66
C ASP A 156 -6.25 -11.12 -8.26
N THR A 157 -6.10 -9.82 -8.51
CA THR A 157 -7.14 -8.95 -9.06
C THR A 157 -6.51 -7.99 -10.06
N LEU A 158 -7.15 -7.86 -11.22
CA LEU A 158 -6.89 -6.81 -12.19
C LEU A 158 -8.10 -5.88 -12.26
N TYR A 159 -7.84 -4.65 -12.66
CA TYR A 159 -8.84 -3.59 -12.78
C TYR A 159 -8.87 -3.14 -14.23
N LEU A 160 -9.97 -3.40 -14.93
CA LEU A 160 -10.11 -3.07 -16.35
C LEU A 160 -11.03 -1.85 -16.51
N LEU A 161 -10.45 -0.73 -16.94
CA LEU A 161 -11.20 0.48 -17.27
C LEU A 161 -11.59 0.47 -18.75
N GLN A 162 -12.88 0.43 -19.01
CA GLN A 162 -13.47 0.52 -20.34
C GLN A 162 -13.90 1.97 -20.62
N ARG A 163 -13.28 2.62 -21.60
CA ARG A 163 -13.55 4.01 -21.99
C ARG A 163 -14.57 4.16 -23.10
N ASP A 164 -14.65 3.18 -24.00
CA ASP A 164 -15.57 3.22 -25.13
C ASP A 164 -16.68 2.17 -25.01
N ASP A 165 -17.83 2.49 -25.59
CA ASP A 165 -18.98 1.61 -25.63
C ASP A 165 -18.74 0.45 -26.59
N GLU A 166 -18.90 -0.77 -26.10
CA GLU A 166 -18.60 -2.00 -26.83
C GLU A 166 -19.51 -2.26 -28.03
N ARG A 167 -20.63 -1.53 -28.16
CA ARG A 167 -21.56 -1.65 -29.29
C ARG A 167 -21.32 -0.59 -30.35
N THR A 168 -21.09 0.64 -29.92
CA THR A 168 -21.02 1.81 -30.81
C THR A 168 -19.61 2.27 -31.13
N GLY A 169 -18.62 1.82 -30.36
CA GLY A 169 -17.23 2.28 -30.46
C GLY A 169 -17.01 3.69 -29.90
N LYS A 170 -18.07 4.40 -29.49
CA LYS A 170 -17.99 5.78 -29.01
C LYS A 170 -17.55 5.88 -27.57
N LYS A 171 -16.88 6.98 -27.22
CA LYS A 171 -16.46 7.27 -25.86
C LYS A 171 -17.65 7.33 -24.90
N LEU A 172 -17.56 6.59 -23.80
CA LEU A 172 -18.52 6.62 -22.70
C LEU A 172 -18.41 7.97 -21.98
N LYS A 173 -19.56 8.55 -21.62
CA LYS A 173 -19.61 9.75 -20.77
C LYS A 173 -18.92 9.50 -19.42
N LYS A 174 -19.02 8.28 -18.91
CA LYS A 174 -18.38 7.81 -17.70
C LYS A 174 -17.84 6.39 -17.95
N PRO A 175 -16.51 6.19 -17.89
CA PRO A 175 -15.91 4.87 -18.09
C PRO A 175 -16.46 3.81 -17.13
N LYS A 176 -16.52 2.56 -17.58
CA LYS A 176 -16.90 1.41 -16.74
C LYS A 176 -15.64 0.78 -16.15
N LEU A 177 -15.59 0.58 -14.84
CA LEU A 177 -14.50 -0.15 -14.17
C LEU A 177 -14.95 -1.58 -13.87
N TRP A 178 -14.31 -2.56 -14.50
CA TRP A 178 -14.55 -3.98 -14.29
C TRP A 178 -13.50 -4.56 -13.34
N ILE A 179 -13.95 -5.34 -12.36
CA ILE A 179 -13.08 -6.10 -11.47
C ILE A 179 -12.87 -7.48 -12.07
N VAL A 180 -11.60 -7.85 -12.31
CA VAL A 180 -11.22 -9.13 -12.88
C VAL A 180 -10.44 -9.92 -11.82
N LYS A 181 -11.03 -10.99 -11.31
CA LYS A 181 -10.40 -11.90 -10.34
C LYS A 181 -9.73 -13.04 -11.09
N ILE A 182 -8.51 -13.37 -10.65
CA ILE A 182 -7.68 -14.42 -11.24
C ILE A 182 -7.79 -15.68 -10.36
N ASP A 183 -8.34 -16.76 -10.92
CA ASP A 183 -8.37 -18.09 -10.30
C ASP A 183 -7.01 -18.78 -10.49
N LYS A 184 -6.27 -18.95 -9.40
CA LYS A 184 -4.95 -19.58 -9.40
C LYS A 184 -5.07 -21.01 -8.87
N LYS A 185 -5.41 -21.94 -9.78
CA LYS A 185 -5.52 -23.38 -9.49
C LYS A 185 -4.40 -23.91 -8.59
N GLY A 186 -4.74 -24.22 -7.33
CA GLY A 186 -3.82 -24.82 -6.35
C GLY A 186 -2.82 -23.85 -5.71
N ARG A 187 -2.73 -22.60 -6.19
CA ARG A 187 -1.91 -21.52 -5.60
C ARG A 187 -2.72 -20.56 -4.72
N ASP A 188 -4.05 -20.60 -4.81
CA ASP A 188 -4.97 -19.86 -3.90
C ASP A 188 -4.77 -20.16 -2.40
N LYS A 189 -4.10 -21.26 -2.06
CA LYS A 189 -3.74 -21.62 -0.66
C LYS A 189 -2.39 -21.08 -0.20
N LEU A 190 -1.62 -20.49 -1.11
CA LEU A 190 -0.25 -20.00 -0.92
C LEU A 190 -0.15 -18.55 -1.41
N ALA A 191 -1.20 -17.75 -1.21
CA ALA A 191 -1.09 -16.31 -1.39
C ALA A 191 0.09 -15.83 -0.54
N LEU A 192 1.18 -15.45 -1.21
CA LEU A 192 2.39 -15.01 -0.54
C LEU A 192 2.02 -13.74 0.22
N LYS A 193 1.99 -13.80 1.55
CA LYS A 193 1.71 -12.63 2.37
C LYS A 193 2.98 -12.16 3.04
N THR A 194 3.30 -10.90 2.84
CA THR A 194 4.41 -10.22 3.49
C THR A 194 3.86 -9.29 4.56
N LYS A 195 4.55 -9.27 5.70
CA LYS A 195 4.31 -8.34 6.82
C LYS A 195 5.56 -7.52 7.05
N SER A 196 5.38 -6.29 7.50
CA SER A 196 6.48 -5.43 7.93
C SER A 196 6.42 -5.16 9.44
N SER A 197 7.59 -5.01 10.05
CA SER A 197 7.75 -4.49 11.41
C SER A 197 9.06 -3.70 11.51
N LEU A 198 9.17 -2.86 12.54
CA LEU A 198 10.41 -2.15 12.85
C LEU A 198 11.06 -2.73 14.10
N LEU A 199 12.36 -2.97 14.03
CA LEU A 199 13.18 -3.35 15.15
C LEU A 199 13.52 -2.12 15.99
N GLY A 200 13.88 -2.32 17.27
CA GLY A 200 14.25 -1.22 18.19
C GLY A 200 15.56 -0.50 17.83
N ASP A 201 16.26 -0.96 16.79
CA ASP A 201 17.41 -0.28 16.18
C ASP A 201 17.02 0.46 14.89
N GLY A 202 15.72 0.61 14.61
CA GLY A 202 15.17 1.33 13.46
C GLY A 202 15.16 0.53 12.16
N ARG A 203 15.66 -0.71 12.13
CA ARG A 203 15.64 -1.53 10.92
C ARG A 203 14.25 -2.05 10.58
N LEU A 204 13.96 -2.13 9.29
CA LEU A 204 12.78 -2.80 8.78
C LEU A 204 13.00 -4.31 8.72
N GLN A 205 12.05 -5.06 9.24
CA GLN A 205 11.94 -6.49 9.10
C GLN A 205 10.72 -6.82 8.25
N LEU A 206 10.93 -7.61 7.20
CA LEU A 206 9.88 -8.21 6.39
C LEU A 206 9.82 -9.71 6.71
N GLU A 207 8.61 -10.24 6.84
CA GLU A 207 8.36 -11.67 7.09
C GLU A 207 7.25 -12.16 6.18
N TRP A 208 7.41 -13.36 5.62
CA TRP A 208 6.40 -13.97 4.75
C TRP A 208 6.27 -15.48 4.93
N THR A 209 5.23 -16.04 4.32
CA THR A 209 5.01 -17.49 4.32
C THR A 209 5.89 -18.16 3.28
N GLU A 210 6.47 -19.31 3.63
CA GLU A 210 7.28 -20.10 2.70
C GLU A 210 6.44 -20.56 1.50
N VAL A 211 7.01 -20.42 0.30
CA VAL A 211 6.37 -20.87 -0.94
C VAL A 211 7.01 -22.21 -1.35
N PRO A 212 6.24 -23.31 -1.38
CA PRO A 212 6.72 -24.60 -1.85
C PRO A 212 7.39 -24.53 -3.21
N GLY A 213 8.63 -25.03 -3.28
CA GLY A 213 9.43 -25.05 -4.49
C GLY A 213 10.30 -23.80 -4.71
N ALA A 214 10.17 -22.76 -3.88
CA ALA A 214 11.09 -21.62 -3.90
C ALA A 214 12.41 -21.98 -3.20
N ASP A 215 13.54 -21.58 -3.79
CA ASP A 215 14.87 -21.69 -3.18
C ASP A 215 15.39 -20.33 -2.66
N SER A 216 14.76 -19.24 -3.11
CA SER A 216 15.12 -17.87 -2.78
C SER A 216 13.94 -16.92 -2.99
N TYR A 217 14.08 -15.69 -2.48
CA TYR A 217 13.07 -14.65 -2.52
C TYR A 217 13.73 -13.32 -2.84
N SER A 218 13.23 -12.61 -3.85
CA SER A 218 13.64 -11.25 -4.19
C SER A 218 12.74 -10.23 -3.51
N ILE A 219 13.35 -9.22 -2.91
CA ILE A 219 12.67 -8.06 -2.34
C ILE A 219 12.70 -6.98 -3.41
N ILE A 220 11.53 -6.60 -3.91
CA ILE A 220 11.37 -5.69 -5.04
C ILE A 220 10.80 -4.36 -4.55
N LYS A 221 11.50 -3.27 -4.87
CA LYS A 221 10.97 -1.91 -4.80
C LYS A 221 10.12 -1.66 -6.04
N ARG A 222 8.84 -1.34 -5.84
CA ARG A 222 7.89 -0.90 -6.85
C ARG A 222 7.70 0.61 -6.71
N GLU A 223 8.10 1.37 -7.73
CA GLU A 223 7.99 2.83 -7.76
C GLU A 223 7.04 3.27 -8.87
N TYR A 224 6.12 4.18 -8.56
CA TYR A 224 5.27 4.78 -9.58
C TYR A 224 6.03 5.86 -10.34
N VAL A 225 6.08 5.75 -11.67
CA VAL A 225 6.71 6.72 -12.54
C VAL A 225 5.68 7.29 -13.51
N THR A 226 5.44 8.60 -13.42
CA THR A 226 4.59 9.32 -14.38
C THR A 226 5.25 9.33 -15.76
N MET A 227 4.46 9.12 -16.81
CA MET A 227 4.98 9.16 -18.16
C MET A 227 5.36 10.59 -18.57
N PRO A 228 6.55 10.81 -19.17
CA PRO A 228 6.93 12.11 -19.71
C PRO A 228 5.93 12.58 -20.78
N GLY A 229 5.44 13.82 -20.67
CA GLY A 229 4.52 14.42 -21.65
C GLY A 229 3.04 14.05 -21.50
N SER A 230 2.69 13.22 -20.52
CA SER A 230 1.29 12.92 -20.20
C SER A 230 0.66 14.07 -19.39
N ASP A 231 -0.41 14.67 -19.92
CA ASP A 231 -1.32 15.58 -19.22
C ASP A 231 -2.22 14.85 -18.20
N THR A 232 -2.37 13.53 -18.37
CA THR A 232 -3.00 12.62 -17.43
C THR A 232 -2.01 12.15 -16.37
N LYS A 233 -2.44 11.97 -15.11
CA LYS A 233 -1.63 11.42 -14.01
C LYS A 233 -1.26 9.95 -14.20
N THR A 234 -1.17 9.47 -15.43
CA THR A 234 -0.94 8.08 -15.84
C THR A 234 0.55 7.77 -15.89
N GLY A 235 0.88 6.52 -15.59
CA GLY A 235 2.25 6.11 -15.37
C GLY A 235 2.42 4.61 -15.40
N LEU A 236 3.65 4.18 -15.13
CA LEU A 236 4.06 2.79 -15.08
C LEU A 236 4.72 2.52 -13.74
N TYR A 237 4.69 1.27 -13.32
CA TYR A 237 5.51 0.84 -12.21
C TYR A 237 6.90 0.46 -12.70
N ASN A 238 7.92 1.00 -12.03
CA ASN A 238 9.30 0.55 -12.15
C ASN A 238 9.61 -0.41 -11.00
N TYR A 239 10.28 -1.51 -11.31
CA TYR A 239 10.60 -2.57 -10.36
C TYR A 239 12.13 -2.71 -10.24
N LYS A 240 12.63 -2.57 -9.02
CA LYS A 240 14.06 -2.70 -8.71
C LYS A 240 14.26 -3.74 -7.62
N GLU A 241 15.16 -4.69 -7.81
CA GLU A 241 15.55 -5.61 -6.75
C GLU A 241 16.37 -4.84 -5.70
N VAL A 242 15.87 -4.84 -4.46
CA VAL A 242 16.55 -4.30 -3.28
C VAL A 242 17.55 -5.32 -2.75
N ASP A 243 17.11 -6.56 -2.62
CA ASP A 243 17.93 -7.67 -2.13
C ASP A 243 17.34 -9.02 -2.53
N ARG A 244 18.11 -10.10 -2.32
CA ARG A 244 17.67 -11.48 -2.50
C ARG A 244 18.14 -12.36 -1.35
N VAL A 245 17.21 -13.07 -0.73
CA VAL A 245 17.47 -13.92 0.44
C VAL A 245 16.96 -15.34 0.23
N THR A 246 17.50 -16.30 0.98
CA THR A 246 17.00 -17.70 0.99
C THR A 246 16.07 -17.98 2.17
N SER A 247 15.95 -17.06 3.12
CA SER A 247 15.04 -17.13 4.26
C SER A 247 13.69 -16.48 3.97
N THR A 248 12.68 -16.81 4.76
CA THR A 248 11.36 -16.16 4.75
C THR A 248 11.28 -14.88 5.59
N VAL A 249 12.45 -14.41 6.03
CA VAL A 249 12.61 -13.19 6.80
C VAL A 249 13.73 -12.38 6.15
N TYR A 250 13.47 -11.10 5.92
CA TYR A 250 14.46 -10.12 5.49
C TYR A 250 14.57 -9.02 6.55
N ARG A 251 15.79 -8.57 6.82
CA ARG A 251 16.07 -7.41 7.67
C ARG A 251 16.94 -6.47 6.87
N THR A 252 16.59 -5.20 6.88
CA THR A 252 17.45 -4.19 6.27
C THR A 252 18.81 -4.16 6.97
N ASP A 253 19.82 -3.62 6.29
CA ASP A 253 21.11 -3.38 6.92
C ASP A 253 20.97 -2.41 8.10
N LEU A 254 21.93 -2.47 9.04
CA LEU A 254 22.02 -1.49 10.11
C LEU A 254 22.22 -0.10 9.52
N PRO A 255 21.50 0.93 10.01
CA PRO A 255 21.75 2.30 9.56
C PRO A 255 23.21 2.67 9.89
N THR A 256 23.97 3.08 8.88
CA THR A 256 25.39 3.39 9.00
C THR A 256 25.66 4.84 8.62
N HIS A 257 26.69 5.42 9.20
CA HIS A 257 27.10 6.79 8.89
C HIS A 257 27.72 6.92 7.48
N TYR A 258 27.35 7.99 6.77
CA TYR A 258 28.08 8.54 5.63
C TYR A 258 29.13 9.54 6.16
N ASP A 259 30.42 9.21 6.10
CA ASP A 259 31.50 10.17 6.39
C ASP A 259 31.58 11.23 5.29
N SER A 260 30.74 12.25 5.44
CA SER A 260 30.67 13.38 4.50
C SER A 260 31.96 14.20 4.42
N ARG A 261 32.89 14.04 5.37
CA ARG A 261 34.15 14.81 5.41
C ARG A 261 35.18 14.34 4.39
N ASN A 262 35.06 13.10 3.90
CA ASN A 262 36.06 12.50 3.01
C ASN A 262 35.62 12.39 1.54
N GLY A 263 34.49 12.99 1.14
CA GLY A 263 34.04 12.96 -0.26
C GLY A 263 33.91 11.54 -0.81
N GLY A 264 33.64 10.56 0.05
CA GLY A 264 33.60 9.15 -0.28
C GLY A 264 32.67 8.92 -1.46
N ARG A 265 33.23 8.42 -2.57
CA ARG A 265 32.44 7.97 -3.72
C ARG A 265 31.55 6.84 -3.25
N SER A 266 30.31 7.17 -2.94
CA SER A 266 29.29 6.25 -2.44
C SER A 266 28.89 5.14 -3.44
N GLY A 267 29.58 5.02 -4.58
CA GLY A 267 29.30 4.00 -5.58
C GLY A 267 29.74 2.60 -5.17
N ASP A 268 30.67 2.47 -4.21
CA ASP A 268 31.40 1.22 -3.97
C ASP A 268 30.95 0.47 -2.70
N ASP A 269 30.03 1.00 -1.90
CA ASP A 269 29.50 0.33 -0.69
C ASP A 269 28.11 -0.29 -0.97
N PRO A 270 28.00 -1.62 -1.03
CA PRO A 270 26.73 -2.31 -1.27
C PRO A 270 25.65 -2.03 -0.22
N ILE A 271 26.03 -1.78 1.05
CA ILE A 271 25.08 -1.48 2.13
C ILE A 271 24.44 -0.12 1.88
N LEU A 272 25.25 0.89 1.55
CA LEU A 272 24.74 2.23 1.24
C LEU A 272 23.89 2.23 -0.02
N ALA A 273 24.27 1.45 -1.03
CA ALA A 273 23.46 1.29 -2.25
C ALA A 273 22.07 0.74 -1.93
N ARG A 274 21.97 -0.31 -1.10
CA ARG A 274 20.67 -0.88 -0.67
C ARG A 274 19.87 0.10 0.20
N GLN A 275 20.51 0.80 1.13
CA GLN A 275 19.83 1.81 1.96
C GLN A 275 19.23 2.95 1.12
N ARG A 276 19.93 3.38 0.06
CA ARG A 276 19.41 4.38 -0.89
C ARG A 276 18.19 3.90 -1.66
N LEU A 277 18.15 2.62 -2.03
CA LEU A 277 16.95 2.05 -2.64
C LEU A 277 15.74 2.14 -1.70
N LEU A 278 15.95 2.19 -0.38
CA LEU A 278 14.88 2.31 0.61
C LEU A 278 14.49 3.76 0.94
N GLN A 279 15.14 4.77 0.36
CA GLN A 279 14.73 6.16 0.52
C GLN A 279 13.43 6.42 -0.24
N ALA A 280 12.49 7.05 0.46
CA ALA A 280 11.18 7.49 -0.03
C ALA A 280 11.16 9.01 -0.27
N TYR A 281 12.29 9.58 -0.67
CA TYR A 281 12.41 10.98 -1.02
C TYR A 281 13.57 11.23 -1.98
N ASP A 282 13.44 12.32 -2.74
CA ASP A 282 14.56 12.95 -3.44
C ASP A 282 14.92 14.26 -2.74
N GLN A 283 16.21 14.55 -2.66
CA GLN A 283 16.71 15.78 -2.09
C GLN A 283 17.22 16.70 -3.21
N ASP A 284 16.49 17.79 -3.47
CA ASP A 284 17.02 18.87 -4.31
C ASP A 284 18.04 19.68 -3.49
N TYR A 285 19.31 19.40 -3.73
CA TYR A 285 20.42 20.09 -3.07
C TYR A 285 20.48 21.59 -3.38
N SER A 286 19.83 22.06 -4.46
CA SER A 286 19.81 23.47 -4.82
C SER A 286 18.82 24.29 -3.98
N ASN A 287 17.67 23.72 -3.65
CA ASN A 287 16.56 24.45 -3.01
C ASN A 287 16.14 23.91 -1.63
N ARG A 288 16.84 22.92 -1.08
CA ARG A 288 16.55 22.28 0.22
C ARG A 288 15.13 21.72 0.34
N LYS A 289 14.46 21.45 -0.78
CA LYS A 289 13.15 20.80 -0.78
C LYS A 289 13.35 19.30 -0.86
N VAL A 290 12.73 18.61 0.09
CA VAL A 290 12.57 17.16 0.08
C VAL A 290 11.28 16.87 -0.67
N GLU A 291 11.40 16.20 -1.82
CA GLU A 291 10.23 15.70 -2.54
C GLU A 291 9.99 14.26 -2.09
N LYS A 292 8.83 13.98 -1.48
CA LYS A 292 8.48 12.61 -1.11
C LYS A 292 8.24 11.77 -2.36
N LYS A 293 8.86 10.60 -2.40
CA LYS A 293 8.71 9.59 -3.45
C LYS A 293 8.29 8.27 -2.81
N PRO A 294 7.01 8.14 -2.44
CA PRO A 294 6.52 6.91 -1.85
C PRO A 294 6.67 5.75 -2.84
N TYR A 295 6.92 4.57 -2.31
CA TYR A 295 7.10 3.34 -3.06
C TYR A 295 6.50 2.17 -2.28
N GLU A 296 6.45 1.00 -2.91
CA GLU A 296 6.00 -0.23 -2.24
C GLU A 296 7.09 -1.29 -2.28
N LEU A 297 7.13 -2.15 -1.26
CA LEU A 297 7.95 -3.36 -1.25
C LEU A 297 7.09 -4.59 -1.53
N LEU A 298 7.59 -5.45 -2.41
CA LEU A 298 7.00 -6.73 -2.77
C LEU A 298 8.03 -7.85 -2.56
N VAL A 299 7.55 -9.05 -2.27
CA VAL A 299 8.39 -10.25 -2.23
C VAL A 299 8.01 -11.15 -3.40
N VAL A 300 9.01 -11.66 -4.10
CA VAL A 300 8.84 -12.56 -5.26
C VAL A 300 9.60 -13.86 -5.00
N PRO A 301 8.93 -15.01 -4.92
CA PRO A 301 9.57 -16.29 -4.74
C PRO A 301 10.20 -16.76 -6.05
N LEU A 302 11.42 -17.26 -5.96
CA LEU A 302 12.21 -17.71 -7.09
C LEU A 302 12.56 -19.19 -6.94
N LYS A 303 12.72 -19.86 -8.09
CA LYS A 303 13.35 -21.16 -8.22
C LYS A 303 14.36 -21.10 -9.36
N ASP A 304 15.60 -21.51 -9.10
CA ASP A 304 16.67 -21.46 -10.08
C ASP A 304 16.83 -20.06 -10.72
N LYS A 305 16.58 -19.00 -9.93
CA LYS A 305 16.52 -17.57 -10.31
C LYS A 305 15.33 -17.13 -11.18
N GLU A 306 14.40 -18.02 -11.51
CA GLU A 306 13.15 -17.67 -12.21
C GLU A 306 12.01 -17.46 -11.22
N ALA A 307 11.16 -16.48 -11.46
CA ALA A 307 9.99 -16.22 -10.62
C ALA A 307 8.93 -17.32 -10.75
N LEU A 308 8.34 -17.74 -9.62
CA LEU A 308 7.28 -18.77 -9.60
C LEU A 308 5.87 -18.22 -9.97
N GLY A 309 5.81 -17.04 -10.56
CA GLY A 309 4.57 -16.43 -11.06
C GLY A 309 3.59 -16.01 -9.96
N THR A 310 4.08 -15.60 -8.80
CA THR A 310 3.29 -15.01 -7.71
C THR A 310 4.10 -13.91 -7.03
N ILE A 311 3.44 -12.92 -6.46
CA ILE A 311 4.07 -11.84 -5.68
C ILE A 311 3.31 -11.63 -4.38
N SER A 312 3.97 -11.01 -3.40
CA SER A 312 3.29 -10.66 -2.17
C SER A 312 2.33 -9.48 -2.32
N ASN A 313 1.51 -9.25 -1.30
CA ASN A 313 0.88 -7.95 -1.10
C ASN A 313 1.95 -6.84 -1.01
N PRO A 314 1.67 -5.62 -1.52
CA PRO A 314 2.55 -4.48 -1.39
C PRO A 314 2.62 -3.96 0.05
N ILE A 315 3.80 -3.55 0.49
CA ILE A 315 4.02 -2.80 1.72
C ILE A 315 4.39 -1.36 1.36
N SER A 316 3.50 -0.41 1.61
CA SER A 316 3.75 1.01 1.35
C SER A 316 4.85 1.58 2.25
N SER A 317 5.78 2.33 1.67
CA SER A 317 6.84 3.06 2.37
C SER A 317 6.29 4.08 3.37
N ASP A 318 5.09 4.62 3.16
CA ASP A 318 4.49 5.59 4.08
C ASP A 318 4.25 5.01 5.48
N SER A 319 4.11 3.68 5.58
CA SER A 319 3.91 2.98 6.85
C SER A 319 5.18 2.89 7.70
N PHE A 320 6.38 2.92 7.08
CA PHE A 320 7.64 2.64 7.78
C PHE A 320 8.74 3.70 7.58
N ALA A 321 8.79 4.40 6.44
CA ALA A 321 9.93 5.22 6.05
C ALA A 321 10.16 6.42 7.00
N LYS A 322 9.09 7.00 7.55
CA LYS A 322 9.17 8.09 8.54
C LYS A 322 9.76 7.65 9.89
N LEU A 323 9.83 6.34 10.14
CA LEU A 323 10.34 5.73 11.36
C LEU A 323 11.67 4.99 11.14
N MET A 324 12.09 4.83 9.89
CA MET A 324 13.39 4.26 9.55
C MET A 324 14.46 5.36 9.53
N PRO A 325 15.50 5.26 10.36
CA PRO A 325 16.63 6.19 10.35
C PRO A 325 17.48 5.98 9.09
N ASN A 326 17.93 7.06 8.48
CA ASN A 326 18.87 7.04 7.36
C ASN A 326 20.27 7.44 7.84
N GLN A 327 20.44 8.72 8.20
CA GLN A 327 21.71 9.29 8.61
C GLN A 327 21.52 10.51 9.52
N ILE A 328 22.56 10.93 10.22
CA ILE A 328 22.56 12.21 10.95
C ILE A 328 22.54 13.36 9.92
N ASP A 329 21.63 14.32 10.08
CA ASP A 329 21.66 15.55 9.30
C ASP A 329 22.78 16.45 9.84
N PHE A 330 23.97 16.28 9.29
CA PHE A 330 25.19 16.92 9.81
C PHE A 330 25.09 18.45 9.83
N ARG A 331 24.39 19.07 8.87
CA ARG A 331 24.21 20.53 8.84
C ARG A 331 23.39 21.01 10.03
N SER A 332 22.20 20.43 10.24
CA SER A 332 21.36 20.77 11.40
C SER A 332 22.07 20.45 12.70
N PHE A 333 22.82 19.35 12.75
CA PHE A 333 23.60 18.99 13.93
C PHE A 333 24.72 20.00 14.21
N SER A 334 25.46 20.42 13.18
CA SER A 334 26.50 21.44 13.28
C SER A 334 25.95 22.80 13.73
N ASP A 335 24.79 23.20 13.21
CA ASP A 335 24.11 24.43 13.62
C ASP A 335 23.65 24.34 15.09
N GLN A 336 23.10 23.19 15.50
CA GLN A 336 22.71 22.92 16.88
C GLN A 336 23.92 22.98 17.83
N VAL A 337 25.03 22.31 17.48
CA VAL A 337 26.29 22.35 18.25
C VAL A 337 26.77 23.79 18.39
N SER A 338 26.77 24.56 17.31
CA SER A 338 27.20 25.96 17.30
C SER A 338 26.31 26.84 18.20
N ALA A 339 24.99 26.63 18.17
CA ALA A 339 24.03 27.36 18.99
C ALA A 339 24.13 27.00 20.49
N LEU A 340 24.38 25.73 20.81
CA LEU A 340 24.57 25.26 22.19
C LEU A 340 25.89 25.75 22.77
N ARG A 341 26.94 25.80 21.95
CA ARG A 341 28.23 26.37 22.34
C ARG A 341 28.12 27.81 22.83
N GLN A 342 27.34 28.66 22.16
CA GLN A 342 27.12 30.06 22.58
C GLN A 342 26.48 30.16 23.98
N LYS A 343 25.89 29.08 24.48
CA LYS A 343 25.21 29.00 25.78
C LYS A 343 25.99 28.16 26.81
N GLY A 344 27.18 27.65 26.46
CA GLY A 344 27.98 26.78 27.33
C GLY A 344 27.37 25.38 27.54
N ASN A 345 26.51 24.92 26.63
CA ASN A 345 25.86 23.61 26.71
C ASN A 345 26.42 22.63 25.68
N ILE A 346 26.24 21.34 25.93
CA ILE A 346 26.56 20.26 24.99
C ILE A 346 25.27 19.68 24.37
N PRO A 347 25.32 19.08 23.17
CA PRO A 347 24.18 18.38 22.59
C PRO A 347 23.69 17.22 23.47
N GLU A 348 22.38 17.15 23.70
CA GLU A 348 21.73 15.98 24.31
C GLU A 348 21.07 15.06 23.26
N GLU A 349 20.77 15.63 22.09
CA GLU A 349 20.11 14.95 20.96
C GLU A 349 20.82 15.31 19.66
N ALA A 350 20.66 14.46 18.64
CA ALA A 350 21.10 14.73 17.28
C ALA A 350 19.92 14.63 16.29
N PRO A 351 19.86 15.51 15.28
CA PRO A 351 18.88 15.44 14.21
C PRO A 351 19.24 14.31 13.24
N LEU A 352 18.36 13.34 13.10
CA LEU A 352 18.45 12.27 12.12
C LEU A 352 17.49 12.56 10.98
N GLN A 353 18.01 12.45 9.77
CA GLN A 353 17.19 12.31 8.57
C GLN A 353 16.62 10.89 8.53
N MET A 354 15.30 10.80 8.41
CA MET A 354 14.56 9.55 8.24
C MET A 354 14.53 9.13 6.77
N MET A 355 14.13 7.90 6.46
CA MET A 355 14.02 7.39 5.10
C MET A 355 12.90 8.06 4.28
N ASP A 356 12.01 8.84 4.89
CA ASP A 356 11.07 9.73 4.18
C ASP A 356 11.56 11.17 4.04
N GLY A 357 12.80 11.44 4.49
CA GLY A 357 13.49 12.72 4.41
C GLY A 357 13.13 13.71 5.53
N GLN A 358 12.20 13.38 6.42
CA GLN A 358 11.94 14.21 7.60
C GLN A 358 13.12 14.17 8.57
N ILE A 359 13.26 15.23 9.36
CA ILE A 359 14.26 15.31 10.43
C ILE A 359 13.57 15.07 11.76
N GLN A 360 14.12 14.16 12.57
CA GLN A 360 13.69 13.88 13.93
C GLN A 360 14.90 13.88 14.86
N ASN A 361 14.74 14.42 16.07
CA ASN A 361 15.82 14.41 17.06
C ASN A 361 15.80 13.12 17.86
N PHE A 362 16.98 12.52 18.05
CA PHE A 362 17.16 11.33 18.86
C PHE A 362 18.20 11.56 19.96
N PRO A 363 18.01 10.99 21.17
CA PRO A 363 19.00 11.06 22.23
C PRO A 363 20.35 10.49 21.79
N ILE A 364 21.43 11.17 22.15
CA ILE A 364 22.79 10.71 21.85
C ILE A 364 23.44 10.08 23.07
N VAL A 365 24.32 9.11 22.82
CA VAL A 365 25.24 8.54 23.80
C VAL A 365 26.65 8.97 23.40
N TYR A 366 27.35 9.64 24.31
CA TYR A 366 28.77 9.95 24.12
C TYR A 366 29.57 8.67 24.31
N GLU A 367 30.26 8.22 23.26
CA GLU A 367 31.06 7.00 23.30
C GLU A 367 32.49 7.27 23.74
N LYS A 368 33.04 8.41 23.30
CA LYS A 368 34.43 8.75 23.50
C LYS A 368 34.60 10.26 23.50
N ILE A 369 35.41 10.78 24.42
CA ILE A 369 35.90 12.15 24.36
C ILE A 369 37.42 12.14 24.42
N GLU A 370 38.08 12.93 23.58
CA GLU A 370 39.54 12.98 23.49
C GLU A 370 40.02 14.41 23.27
N LYS A 371 41.20 14.72 23.83
CA LYS A 371 41.84 16.01 23.59
C LYS A 371 42.40 16.05 22.17
N GLU A 372 42.07 17.10 21.43
CA GLU A 372 42.61 17.38 20.11
C GLU A 372 43.07 18.84 20.04
N GLY A 373 44.36 19.05 20.25
CA GLY A 373 44.93 20.40 20.34
C GLY A 373 44.41 21.18 21.56
N ARG A 374 43.68 22.28 21.30
CA ARG A 374 43.04 23.13 22.31
C ARG A 374 41.56 22.79 22.54
N ASP A 375 41.06 21.78 21.84
CA ASP A 375 39.65 21.43 21.80
C ASP A 375 39.45 19.99 22.29
N VAL A 376 38.19 19.62 22.57
CA VAL A 376 37.80 18.25 22.90
C VAL A 376 36.95 17.69 21.78
N ARG A 377 37.41 16.61 21.15
CA ARG A 377 36.63 15.83 20.18
C ARG A 377 35.69 14.91 20.92
N CYS A 378 34.41 14.98 20.60
CA CYS A 378 33.36 14.14 21.18
C CYS A 378 32.79 13.22 20.11
N LEU A 379 33.00 11.91 20.24
CA LEU A 379 32.34 10.89 19.44
C LEU A 379 31.01 10.54 20.10
N VAL A 380 29.93 10.66 19.34
CA VAL A 380 28.58 10.36 19.79
C VAL A 380 27.94 9.32 18.87
N SER A 381 27.04 8.54 19.47
CA SER A 381 26.18 7.58 18.79
C SER A 381 24.73 7.87 19.13
N ILE A 382 23.80 7.28 18.40
CA ILE A 382 22.38 7.43 18.69
C ILE A 382 21.93 6.31 19.62
N LYS A 383 21.16 6.65 20.66
CA LYS A 383 20.64 5.68 21.62
C LYS A 383 19.79 4.63 20.88
N GLY A 384 20.12 3.35 21.08
CA GLY A 384 19.48 2.22 20.39
C GLY A 384 20.01 1.95 18.98
N MET A 385 20.86 2.83 18.42
CA MET A 385 21.44 2.73 17.09
C MET A 385 22.95 3.01 17.13
N PRO A 386 23.75 2.14 17.77
CA PRO A 386 25.17 2.39 17.98
C PRO A 386 25.97 2.45 16.67
N THR A 387 25.44 2.02 15.53
CA THR A 387 26.10 2.15 14.22
C THR A 387 25.95 3.53 13.58
N VAL A 388 25.01 4.34 14.06
CA VAL A 388 24.81 5.72 13.62
C VAL A 388 25.63 6.62 14.53
N LYS A 389 26.79 7.05 14.04
CA LYS A 389 27.75 7.86 14.80
C LYS A 389 28.10 9.14 14.08
N THR A 390 28.53 10.13 14.84
CA THR A 390 29.21 11.32 14.35
C THR A 390 30.11 11.84 15.46
N ASP A 391 31.01 12.75 15.13
CA ASP A 391 31.80 13.50 16.08
C ASP A 391 31.65 15.00 15.86
N PHE A 392 31.96 15.74 16.91
CA PHE A 392 32.04 17.20 16.88
C PHE A 392 33.10 17.67 17.88
N PHE A 393 33.45 18.95 17.82
CA PHE A 393 34.46 19.55 18.67
C PHE A 393 33.83 20.54 19.65
N ILE A 394 34.28 20.47 20.91
CA ILE A 394 34.07 21.51 21.91
C ILE A 394 35.34 22.36 21.94
N GLU A 395 35.25 23.55 21.38
CA GLU A 395 36.41 24.44 21.26
C GLU A 395 36.85 25.01 22.61
N GLN A 396 38.16 25.14 22.81
CA GLN A 396 38.78 25.76 23.99
C GLN A 396 38.36 25.13 25.33
N ALA A 397 38.19 23.81 25.37
CA ALA A 397 37.83 23.06 26.56
C ALA A 397 38.90 21.99 26.87
N SER A 398 38.95 21.56 28.13
CA SER A 398 39.71 20.41 28.58
C SER A 398 38.81 19.18 28.78
N VAL A 399 39.39 17.99 28.71
CA VAL A 399 38.63 16.73 28.95
C VAL A 399 38.09 16.73 30.38
N GLU A 400 38.85 17.25 31.34
CA GLU A 400 38.49 17.36 32.75
C GLU A 400 37.24 18.23 32.98
N GLU A 401 37.01 19.24 32.13
CA GLU A 401 35.82 20.09 32.18
C GLU A 401 34.60 19.42 31.53
N VAL A 402 34.81 18.67 30.45
CA VAL A 402 33.74 18.07 29.64
C VAL A 402 33.24 16.74 30.23
N GLN A 403 34.15 15.91 30.73
CA GLN A 403 33.85 14.55 31.20
C GLN A 403 32.70 14.49 32.23
N PRO A 404 32.64 15.34 33.28
CA PRO A 404 31.56 15.28 34.27
C PRO A 404 30.18 15.67 33.72
N VAL A 405 30.13 16.46 32.65
CA VAL A 405 28.86 16.82 31.98
C VAL A 405 28.39 15.64 31.12
N VAL A 406 29.33 15.05 30.36
CA VAL A 406 29.08 13.87 29.54
C VAL A 406 28.63 12.67 30.38
N ASP A 407 29.28 12.41 31.50
CA ASP A 407 28.94 11.29 32.39
C ASP A 407 27.52 11.42 32.95
N ARG A 408 27.15 12.63 33.41
CA ARG A 408 25.78 12.91 33.89
C ARG A 408 24.73 12.75 32.79
N HIS A 409 25.04 13.21 31.58
CA HIS A 409 24.16 13.04 30.42
C HIS A 409 23.97 11.56 30.08
N ASN A 410 25.06 10.81 29.93
CA ASN A 410 25.01 9.38 29.62
C ASN A 410 24.28 8.59 30.71
N GLU A 411 24.47 8.92 31.98
CA GLU A 411 23.75 8.29 33.08
C GLU A 411 22.23 8.52 32.98
N LYS A 412 21.81 9.74 32.65
CA LYS A 412 20.40 10.09 32.41
C LYS A 412 19.84 9.32 31.21
N VAL A 413 20.47 9.40 30.04
CA VAL A 413 20.01 8.76 28.80
C VAL A 413 19.99 7.24 28.90
N ASN A 414 20.89 6.63 29.67
CA ASN A 414 20.91 5.18 29.84
C ASN A 414 19.83 4.65 30.78
N LYS A 415 19.23 5.50 31.63
CA LYS A 415 18.08 5.14 32.47
C LYS A 415 16.75 5.20 31.73
N GLU A 416 16.69 5.92 30.60
CA GLU A 416 15.48 6.03 29.78
C GLU A 416 15.36 4.83 28.83
N GLU A 417 14.16 4.28 28.67
CA GLU A 417 13.88 3.28 27.64
C GLU A 417 14.09 3.89 26.25
N SER A 418 14.74 3.14 25.36
CA SER A 418 15.00 3.59 23.99
C SER A 418 13.69 3.77 23.23
N LYS A 419 13.41 5.00 22.78
CA LYS A 419 12.26 5.32 21.90
C LYS A 419 12.59 5.24 20.40
N SER A 420 13.81 4.85 20.06
CA SER A 420 14.23 4.65 18.68
C SER A 420 13.51 3.43 18.08
N GLY A 421 12.64 3.67 17.10
CA GLY A 421 11.81 2.63 16.49
C GLY A 421 10.67 2.17 17.42
N VAL A 422 9.54 2.90 17.41
CA VAL A 422 8.33 2.47 18.11
C VAL A 422 7.85 1.15 17.50
N SER A 423 8.00 0.05 18.25
CA SER A 423 7.42 -1.24 17.90
C SER A 423 5.97 -1.29 18.39
N GLU A 424 5.02 -1.43 17.49
CA GLU A 424 3.82 -2.22 17.80
C GLU A 424 4.07 -3.64 17.31
N LYS A 425 4.10 -4.56 18.26
CA LYS A 425 4.31 -5.98 18.02
C LYS A 425 3.02 -6.55 17.42
N TYR A 426 3.02 -6.86 16.12
CA TYR A 426 1.87 -7.54 15.50
C TYR A 426 1.81 -9.01 15.92
N ILE A 427 0.62 -9.44 16.33
CA ILE A 427 0.29 -10.85 16.61
C ILE A 427 -0.16 -11.48 15.30
N SER A 428 0.54 -12.51 14.85
CA SER A 428 0.14 -13.36 13.72
C SER A 428 -1.31 -13.81 13.89
N VAL A 429 -2.19 -13.41 12.96
CA VAL A 429 -3.46 -14.10 12.76
C VAL A 429 -3.16 -15.29 11.87
N GLU A 430 -3.01 -16.47 12.47
CA GLU A 430 -3.18 -17.72 11.74
C GLU A 430 -4.58 -17.73 11.12
N GLN A 431 -4.64 -18.00 9.82
CA GLN A 431 -5.87 -18.11 9.05
C GLN A 431 -6.64 -19.37 9.48
N ALA A 432 -7.41 -19.22 10.55
CA ALA A 432 -8.58 -20.06 10.80
C ALA A 432 -9.81 -19.33 10.26
N ASP A 433 -10.76 -20.05 9.65
CA ASP A 433 -12.07 -19.46 9.33
C ASP A 433 -12.62 -18.80 10.61
N LEU A 434 -12.88 -17.49 10.56
CA LEU A 434 -13.27 -16.71 11.73
C LEU A 434 -14.62 -17.20 12.26
N ASP A 435 -14.69 -17.63 13.52
CA ASP A 435 -15.96 -17.83 14.21
C ASP A 435 -16.50 -16.48 14.68
N LEU A 436 -17.38 -15.88 13.87
CA LEU A 436 -17.98 -14.57 14.12
C LEU A 436 -19.12 -14.61 15.16
N LYS A 437 -19.41 -15.77 15.78
CA LYS A 437 -20.51 -15.89 16.75
C LYS A 437 -20.27 -15.03 17.98
N GLY A 438 -21.26 -14.20 18.30
CA GLY A 438 -21.23 -13.30 19.46
C GLY A 438 -20.33 -12.08 19.31
N LYS A 439 -19.82 -11.82 18.09
CA LYS A 439 -19.03 -10.64 17.75
C LYS A 439 -19.89 -9.55 17.11
N THR A 440 -19.48 -8.29 17.28
CA THR A 440 -20.17 -7.17 16.64
C THR A 440 -19.63 -6.99 15.23
N VAL A 441 -20.34 -7.58 14.26
CA VAL A 441 -20.01 -7.43 12.83
C VAL A 441 -20.93 -6.38 12.22
N VAL A 442 -20.32 -5.32 11.66
CA VAL A 442 -21.05 -4.32 10.89
C VAL A 442 -21.16 -4.81 9.46
N HIS A 443 -22.40 -5.07 9.07
CA HIS A 443 -22.79 -5.28 7.69
C HIS A 443 -23.55 -4.05 7.16
N ASP A 444 -24.12 -3.18 8.00
CA ASP A 444 -24.86 -2.01 7.52
C ASP A 444 -24.57 -0.77 8.36
N VAL A 445 -24.54 0.39 7.70
CA VAL A 445 -24.31 1.72 8.27
C VAL A 445 -25.48 2.69 8.03
N SER A 446 -26.61 2.19 7.51
CA SER A 446 -27.79 3.01 7.19
C SER A 446 -28.36 3.74 8.42
N ASP A 447 -28.33 3.09 9.58
CA ASP A 447 -28.83 3.64 10.86
C ASP A 447 -27.82 4.58 11.56
N ILE A 448 -26.62 4.75 11.01
CA ILE A 448 -25.57 5.59 11.58
C ILE A 448 -25.69 7.02 11.00
N GLU A 449 -26.40 7.87 11.75
CA GLU A 449 -26.70 9.26 11.38
C GLU A 449 -25.49 10.23 11.54
N GLU A 450 -24.41 9.78 12.16
CA GLU A 450 -23.22 10.58 12.39
C GLU A 450 -22.56 11.03 11.07
N ARG A 451 -22.23 12.33 11.01
CA ARG A 451 -21.44 12.89 9.91
C ARG A 451 -19.97 12.52 10.09
N VAL A 452 -19.39 11.98 9.03
CA VAL A 452 -17.97 11.64 8.91
C VAL A 452 -17.33 12.40 7.76
N ALA A 453 -16.03 12.60 7.84
CA ALA A 453 -15.22 13.01 6.70
C ALA A 453 -14.91 11.77 5.85
N ALA A 454 -15.29 11.83 4.56
CA ALA A 454 -15.07 10.77 3.60
C ALA A 454 -15.13 11.30 2.17
N ARG A 455 -14.28 10.76 1.30
CA ARG A 455 -14.19 11.13 -0.13
C ARG A 455 -14.75 10.05 -1.06
N SER A 456 -15.06 8.87 -0.53
CA SER A 456 -15.64 7.75 -1.27
C SER A 456 -16.70 7.02 -0.45
N ALA A 457 -17.48 6.16 -1.12
CA ALA A 457 -18.48 5.32 -0.48
C ALA A 457 -17.85 4.38 0.56
N ALA A 458 -16.72 3.76 0.24
CA ALA A 458 -16.00 2.87 1.14
C ALA A 458 -15.45 3.61 2.37
N GLN A 459 -14.88 4.82 2.19
CA GLN A 459 -14.39 5.63 3.32
C GLN A 459 -15.54 5.99 4.28
N GLU A 460 -16.70 6.40 3.76
CA GLU A 460 -17.85 6.70 4.63
C GLU A 460 -18.36 5.45 5.34
N TYR A 461 -18.41 4.31 4.64
CA TYR A 461 -18.81 3.03 5.20
C TYR A 461 -17.92 2.63 6.39
N PHE A 462 -16.60 2.56 6.18
CA PHE A 462 -15.65 2.21 7.24
C PHE A 462 -15.63 3.25 8.38
N ALA A 463 -15.70 4.55 8.08
CA ALA A 463 -15.72 5.58 9.12
C ALA A 463 -16.96 5.46 10.01
N LYS A 464 -18.13 5.18 9.43
CA LYS A 464 -19.37 4.94 10.19
C LYS A 464 -19.30 3.65 11.01
N ALA A 465 -18.80 2.57 10.42
CA ALA A 465 -18.63 1.31 11.12
C ALA A 465 -17.68 1.45 12.33
N LEU A 466 -16.55 2.13 12.17
CA LEU A 466 -15.63 2.36 13.28
C LEU A 466 -16.19 3.32 14.33
N LEU A 467 -17.04 4.28 13.93
CA LEU A 467 -17.78 5.13 14.87
C LEU A 467 -18.79 4.37 15.73
N SER A 468 -19.23 3.18 15.33
CA SER A 468 -20.06 2.30 16.15
C SER A 468 -19.24 1.33 17.03
N ASP A 469 -17.90 1.48 17.05
CA ASP A 469 -16.95 0.59 17.73
C ASP A 469 -17.05 -0.87 17.24
N ALA A 470 -17.26 -1.03 15.92
CA ALA A 470 -17.35 -2.34 15.27
C ALA A 470 -16.10 -3.20 15.52
N GLU A 471 -16.29 -4.41 16.06
CA GLU A 471 -15.21 -5.37 16.18
C GLU A 471 -14.82 -5.96 14.83
N TYR A 472 -15.80 -6.07 13.92
CA TYR A 472 -15.61 -6.57 12.57
C TYR A 472 -16.40 -5.73 11.57
N VAL A 473 -15.85 -5.55 10.38
CA VAL A 473 -16.52 -4.85 9.27
C VAL A 473 -16.46 -5.73 8.03
N ASP A 474 -17.64 -6.09 7.52
CA ASP A 474 -17.81 -6.80 6.26
C ASP A 474 -17.75 -5.79 5.10
N TYR A 475 -16.85 -6.03 4.15
CA TYR A 475 -16.67 -5.15 2.99
C TYR A 475 -16.91 -5.86 1.66
N SER A 476 -17.63 -6.99 1.67
CA SER A 476 -17.92 -7.79 0.47
C SER A 476 -18.63 -7.03 -0.65
N GLU A 477 -19.42 -6.00 -0.31
CA GLU A 477 -20.08 -5.12 -1.27
C GLU A 477 -19.11 -4.14 -1.97
N PHE A 478 -17.85 -4.07 -1.55
CA PHE A 478 -16.77 -3.30 -2.19
C PHE A 478 -15.75 -4.25 -2.86
N PRO A 479 -16.14 -4.99 -3.92
CA PRO A 479 -15.27 -5.96 -4.58
C PRO A 479 -14.01 -5.35 -5.20
N GLU A 480 -13.99 -4.02 -5.39
CA GLU A 480 -12.83 -3.26 -5.83
C GLU A 480 -11.71 -3.16 -4.79
N LEU A 481 -11.97 -3.42 -3.50
CA LEU A 481 -10.96 -3.29 -2.45
C LEU A 481 -10.15 -4.58 -2.30
N SER A 482 -8.83 -4.48 -2.54
CA SER A 482 -7.86 -5.48 -2.12
C SER A 482 -7.45 -5.31 -0.65
N GLU A 483 -6.72 -6.27 -0.09
CA GLU A 483 -6.17 -6.19 1.28
C GLU A 483 -5.31 -4.93 1.48
N GLY A 484 -4.48 -4.58 0.48
CA GLY A 484 -3.66 -3.36 0.51
C GLY A 484 -4.50 -2.09 0.51
N ASP A 485 -5.55 -2.04 -0.32
CA ASP A 485 -6.44 -0.88 -0.43
C ASP A 485 -7.19 -0.62 0.87
N VAL A 486 -7.63 -1.69 1.56
CA VAL A 486 -8.30 -1.58 2.86
C VAL A 486 -7.36 -0.97 3.90
N SER A 487 -6.08 -1.34 3.91
CA SER A 487 -5.11 -0.76 4.83
C SER A 487 -4.88 0.74 4.59
N GLU A 488 -4.72 1.17 3.33
CA GLU A 488 -4.59 2.59 2.95
C GLU A 488 -5.87 3.36 3.32
N LEU A 489 -7.04 2.79 3.00
CA LEU A 489 -8.34 3.37 3.31
C LEU A 489 -8.55 3.59 4.80
N LEU A 490 -8.15 2.63 5.64
CA LEU A 490 -8.28 2.74 7.10
C LEU A 490 -7.36 3.82 7.67
N HIS A 491 -6.15 3.97 7.13
CA HIS A 491 -5.26 5.05 7.50
C HIS A 491 -5.92 6.42 7.26
N ASP A 492 -6.44 6.64 6.05
CA ASP A 492 -7.17 7.86 5.67
C ASP A 492 -8.39 8.12 6.56
N VAL A 493 -9.18 7.07 6.83
CA VAL A 493 -10.38 7.17 7.67
C VAL A 493 -10.03 7.63 9.08
N LEU A 494 -9.00 7.03 9.69
CA LEU A 494 -8.57 7.35 11.05
C LEU A 494 -7.98 8.76 11.14
N GLU A 495 -7.18 9.17 10.15
CA GLU A 495 -6.58 10.52 10.08
C GLU A 495 -7.66 11.60 9.93
N GLN A 496 -8.63 11.40 9.03
CA GLN A 496 -9.68 12.38 8.74
C GLN A 496 -10.76 12.47 9.82
N ASN A 497 -10.90 11.41 10.64
CA ASN A 497 -11.95 11.29 11.66
C ASN A 497 -11.32 11.08 13.05
N PRO A 498 -10.70 12.11 13.66
CA PRO A 498 -9.94 11.99 14.92
C PRO A 498 -10.79 11.63 16.16
N VAL A 499 -12.11 11.54 15.99
CA VAL A 499 -13.07 11.10 17.03
C VAL A 499 -13.20 9.58 17.11
N ILE A 500 -12.67 8.86 16.12
CA ILE A 500 -12.48 7.41 16.15
C ILE A 500 -11.19 7.12 16.94
N GLN A 501 -11.19 6.03 17.70
CA GLN A 501 -10.01 5.62 18.47
C GLN A 501 -8.81 5.43 17.53
N GLN A 502 -7.69 6.07 17.89
CA GLN A 502 -6.44 5.99 17.14
C GLN A 502 -5.60 4.81 17.66
N GLY A 503 -4.67 4.32 16.82
CA GLY A 503 -3.82 3.16 17.18
C GLY A 503 -4.57 1.82 17.15
N VAL A 504 -5.70 1.75 16.46
CA VAL A 504 -6.39 0.48 16.22
C VAL A 504 -5.67 -0.25 15.09
N VAL A 505 -5.11 -1.42 15.38
CA VAL A 505 -4.44 -2.25 14.38
C VAL A 505 -5.46 -3.17 13.72
N PRO A 506 -5.79 -2.98 12.43
CA PRO A 506 -6.71 -3.86 11.73
C PRO A 506 -6.04 -5.20 11.40
N ALA A 507 -6.80 -6.29 11.44
CA ALA A 507 -6.41 -7.54 10.81
C ALA A 507 -7.45 -7.92 9.74
N ILE A 508 -6.98 -8.04 8.50
CA ILE A 508 -7.82 -8.18 7.31
C ILE A 508 -7.86 -9.65 6.88
N ASP A 509 -9.07 -10.20 6.77
CA ASP A 509 -9.34 -11.47 6.10
C ASP A 509 -9.92 -11.18 4.71
N ALA A 510 -9.03 -11.14 3.71
CA ALA A 510 -9.40 -10.89 2.33
C ALA A 510 -10.24 -12.00 1.69
N LYS A 511 -10.22 -13.23 2.23
CA LYS A 511 -10.99 -14.36 1.70
C LYS A 511 -12.44 -14.27 2.15
N GLN A 512 -12.67 -13.83 3.38
CA GLN A 512 -14.00 -13.62 3.93
C GLN A 512 -14.54 -12.20 3.69
N HIS A 513 -13.72 -11.28 3.16
CA HIS A 513 -14.02 -9.86 3.03
C HIS A 513 -14.39 -9.20 4.37
N VAL A 514 -13.62 -9.51 5.41
CA VAL A 514 -13.85 -8.98 6.76
C VAL A 514 -12.58 -8.32 7.30
N VAL A 515 -12.73 -7.17 7.95
CA VAL A 515 -11.67 -6.56 8.76
C VAL A 515 -12.04 -6.69 10.22
N SER A 516 -11.09 -7.12 11.04
CA SER A 516 -11.23 -7.15 12.50
C SER A 516 -10.43 -6.03 13.16
N PHE A 517 -10.98 -5.50 14.25
CA PHE A 517 -10.41 -4.38 15.00
C PHE A 517 -10.25 -4.78 16.46
N LYS A 518 -9.09 -4.48 17.04
CA LYS A 518 -8.84 -4.62 18.47
C LYS A 518 -8.70 -3.24 19.10
N TYR A 519 -9.55 -2.95 20.07
CA TYR A 519 -9.56 -1.69 20.78
C TYR A 519 -8.92 -1.83 22.16
N ASP A 520 -8.13 -0.82 22.53
CA ASP A 520 -7.75 -0.59 23.92
C ASP A 520 -8.97 -0.12 24.72
N ALA A 521 -9.31 -0.82 25.80
CA ALA A 521 -10.50 -0.57 26.60
C ALA A 521 -10.44 0.77 27.36
N ASP A 522 -9.26 1.18 27.81
CA ASP A 522 -9.06 2.43 28.56
C ASP A 522 -9.20 3.63 27.62
N GLU A 523 -8.62 3.54 26.41
CA GLU A 523 -8.80 4.56 25.38
C GLU A 523 -10.24 4.59 24.85
N THR A 524 -10.91 3.43 24.70
CA THR A 524 -12.32 3.36 24.25
C THR A 524 -13.22 4.26 25.08
N ALA A 525 -13.07 4.24 26.41
CA ALA A 525 -13.87 5.07 27.33
C ALA A 525 -13.65 6.58 27.09
N LYS A 526 -12.41 6.99 26.84
CA LYS A 526 -12.02 8.37 26.54
C LYS A 526 -12.61 8.86 25.22
N TYR A 527 -12.52 8.07 24.15
CA TYR A 527 -13.11 8.41 22.85
C TYR A 527 -14.65 8.43 22.90
N LYS A 528 -15.29 7.52 23.65
CA LYS A 528 -16.75 7.58 23.90
C LYS A 528 -17.16 8.88 24.60
N LYS A 529 -16.39 9.33 25.59
CA LYS A 529 -16.65 10.60 26.29
C LYS A 529 -16.49 11.81 25.36
N ALA A 530 -15.45 11.81 24.51
CA ALA A 530 -15.21 12.86 23.52
C ALA A 530 -16.37 12.97 22.51
N ARG A 531 -16.83 11.84 21.93
CA ARG A 531 -17.98 11.78 21.02
C ARG A 531 -19.27 12.32 21.67
N LYS A 532 -19.56 11.94 22.92
CA LYS A 532 -20.71 12.46 23.67
C LYS A 532 -20.64 13.98 23.88
N LYS A 533 -19.45 14.54 24.16
CA LYS A 533 -19.25 15.98 24.32
C LYS A 533 -19.50 16.74 23.01
N LEU A 534 -18.98 16.24 21.89
CA LEU A 534 -19.19 16.83 20.56
C LEU A 534 -20.67 16.81 20.14
N LYS A 535 -21.38 15.70 20.35
CA LYS A 535 -22.83 15.62 20.09
C LYS A 535 -23.65 16.63 20.89
N ARG A 536 -23.24 16.95 22.13
CA ARG A 536 -23.91 17.98 22.94
C ARG A 536 -23.67 19.38 22.39
N LEU A 537 -22.43 19.67 21.99
CA LEU A 537 -22.05 20.98 21.43
C LEU A 537 -22.74 21.24 20.08
N SER A 538 -22.84 20.23 19.21
CA SER A 538 -23.54 20.37 17.92
C SER A 538 -25.04 20.63 18.09
N LYS A 539 -25.69 19.97 19.06
CA LYS A 539 -27.11 20.22 19.40
C LYS A 539 -27.37 21.61 20.01
N ILE A 540 -26.38 22.17 20.71
CA ILE A 540 -26.47 23.55 21.22
C ILE A 540 -26.34 24.52 20.05
N SER A 541 -25.34 24.33 19.18
CA SER A 541 -25.13 25.18 18.00
C SER A 541 -26.28 25.15 17.00
N SER A 542 -27.02 24.04 16.86
CA SER A 542 -28.18 23.94 15.98
C SER A 542 -29.47 24.54 16.56
N LYS A 543 -29.49 24.86 17.87
CA LYS A 543 -30.60 25.54 18.54
C LYS A 543 -30.42 27.06 18.62
N THR A 544 -29.24 27.57 18.28
CA THR A 544 -28.90 29.01 18.31
C THR A 544 -28.83 29.62 16.91
N ARG A 545 -29.36 28.92 15.88
CA ARG A 545 -29.54 29.44 14.53
C ARG A 545 -31.02 29.54 14.18
#